data_AF-A0A1B8EBZ9-F1
#
_entry.id   AF-A0A1B8EBZ9-F1
#
_cell.length_a   1.000
_cell.length_b   1.000
_cell.length_c   1.000
_cell.angle_alpha   90.00
_cell.angle_beta   90.00
_cell.angle_gamma   90.00
#
_symmetry.space_group_name_H-M   'P 1'
#
loop_
_entity.id
_entity.type
_entity.pdbx_description
1 polymer ?
#
loop_
_entity_poly.entity_id
_entity_poly.type
_entity_poly.pdbx_seq_one_letter_code
_entity_poly.pdbx_strand_id
1 'polypeptide(L)'
;MVLSSGYGQRQLHQWSRQAVHNLDFTIRTTSTLQNDSTNTHISAYGTAATPKANKIPNPGLFEFESKTTENDNIVLPTVGECAAHLELLQAFYHMCVKVSSSTALDAVLGIKPEPRIVYRKKYQGYHKGYTREAVNLRDDTFKERRKTKWPLYLALAATRFLAWAEAVEKVIDGSVAPEAMSLHLPPLDVLMVWHALLLNPSWFRSFEARQLKRLYDTPFPWKAIHKAIDADNRNSPYSLPAESAVWFETNTGLAPDLFEALVKAERSARAEQLLTTHGAPGRSSNTLRGMMVEDIDVILKSRIKLNELDTSLLKCCREAIGTNATITKLVEAVQRQASFVNKMEKQLWIRSPAIEGTLYRAIDRYSKFLKLFKLYPKTMLVPTLDIDLVWHTHQCSPFRYDVGMLKMAGRLIDHDDKIGGVIINPGFTRTKDLFRIRFGQEYQVCHCWDCEALLSAISSHNLKIRLNNEAIARQVHDEVAYYRSVEIAKRKGTFSN
;
A
#
# COMPACT_ATOMS: atom_id res chain seq x y z
N MET A 1 -7.18 22.56 26.25
CA MET A 1 -5.99 23.39 26.57
C MET A 1 -4.79 22.61 27.12
N VAL A 2 -4.89 21.33 27.50
CA VAL A 2 -3.73 20.55 28.01
C VAL A 2 -2.86 19.93 26.90
N LEU A 3 -3.39 19.75 25.69
CA LEU A 3 -2.66 19.18 24.55
C LEU A 3 -1.97 20.22 23.65
N SER A 4 -2.19 21.52 23.88
CA SER A 4 -1.65 22.61 23.04
C SER A 4 -0.25 23.10 23.46
N SER A 5 0.29 22.64 24.59
CA SER A 5 1.61 23.10 25.08
C SER A 5 2.79 22.22 24.63
N GLY A 6 2.56 21.12 23.91
CA GLY A 6 3.61 20.20 23.42
C GLY A 6 4.43 19.49 24.51
N TYR A 7 4.25 19.82 25.79
CA TYR A 7 5.04 19.27 26.90
C TYR A 7 4.59 17.85 27.28
N GLY A 8 3.27 17.61 27.36
CA GLY A 8 2.72 16.27 27.61
C GLY A 8 2.99 15.27 26.46
N GLN A 9 2.96 15.74 25.20
CA GLN A 9 3.30 14.92 24.03
C GLN A 9 4.76 14.46 24.02
N ARG A 10 5.71 15.28 24.50
CA ARG A 10 7.12 14.89 24.56
C ARG A 10 7.37 13.79 25.60
N GLN A 11 6.78 13.89 26.79
CA GLN A 11 6.90 12.86 27.83
C GLN A 11 6.26 11.55 27.39
N LEU A 12 5.06 11.60 26.79
CA LEU A 12 4.41 10.40 26.21
C LEU A 12 5.25 9.77 25.10
N HIS A 13 5.82 10.56 24.18
CA HIS A 13 6.71 10.04 23.14
C HIS A 13 8.03 9.48 23.72
N GLN A 14 8.53 10.00 24.84
CA GLN A 14 9.73 9.48 25.51
C GLN A 14 9.42 8.17 26.23
N TRP A 15 8.34 8.11 27.01
CA TRP A 15 7.90 6.89 27.69
C TRP A 15 7.55 5.77 26.71
N SER A 16 6.84 6.10 25.62
CA SER A 16 6.50 5.16 24.56
C SER A 16 7.74 4.59 23.86
N ARG A 17 8.75 5.42 23.58
CA ARG A 17 10.03 4.97 23.02
C ARG A 17 10.83 4.11 24.01
N GLN A 18 10.84 4.48 25.29
CA GLN A 18 11.51 3.72 26.35
C GLN A 18 10.86 2.35 26.56
N ALA A 19 9.52 2.27 26.55
CA ALA A 19 8.77 1.03 26.69
C ALA A 19 9.02 0.08 25.50
N VAL A 20 9.00 0.58 24.26
CA VAL A 20 9.33 -0.22 23.06
C VAL A 20 10.76 -0.76 23.14
N HIS A 21 11.73 0.08 23.55
CA HIS A 21 13.12 -0.34 23.71
C HIS A 21 13.29 -1.41 24.80
N ASN A 22 12.60 -1.25 25.94
CA ASN A 22 12.63 -2.21 27.04
C ASN A 22 11.95 -3.54 26.66
N LEU A 23 10.84 -3.50 25.91
CA LEU A 23 10.17 -4.69 25.38
C LEU A 23 11.03 -5.46 24.37
N ASP A 24 11.69 -4.77 23.45
CA ASP A 24 12.64 -5.41 22.52
C ASP A 24 13.83 -6.02 23.27
N PHE A 25 14.27 -5.43 24.39
CA PHE A 25 15.29 -5.99 25.27
C PHE A 25 14.79 -7.24 26.01
N THR A 26 13.61 -7.17 26.63
CA THR A 26 13.00 -8.30 27.36
C THR A 26 12.75 -9.51 26.45
N ILE A 27 12.25 -9.29 25.23
CA ILE A 27 12.01 -10.35 24.23
C ILE A 27 13.34 -10.99 23.76
N ARG A 28 14.42 -10.19 23.63
CA ARG A 28 15.75 -10.72 23.28
C ARG A 28 16.34 -11.55 24.42
N THR A 29 16.15 -11.13 25.67
CA THR A 29 16.67 -11.85 26.84
C THR A 29 15.92 -13.17 27.11
N THR A 30 14.62 -13.24 26.82
CA THR A 30 13.84 -14.48 26.97
C THR A 30 14.10 -15.48 25.84
N SER A 31 14.49 -15.05 24.63
CA SER A 31 14.91 -15.98 23.57
C SER A 31 16.29 -16.62 23.81
N THR A 32 17.11 -16.04 24.68
CA THR A 32 18.45 -16.57 25.05
C THR A 32 18.44 -17.47 26.29
N LEU A 33 17.32 -17.57 27.00
CA LEU A 33 17.18 -18.37 28.22
C LEU A 33 16.06 -19.40 28.06
N GLN A 34 16.21 -20.30 27.09
CA GLN A 34 15.57 -21.62 27.13
C GLN A 34 16.62 -22.63 27.56
N ASN A 35 16.86 -22.68 28.88
CA ASN A 35 17.33 -23.82 29.65
C ASN A 35 17.65 -23.29 31.06
N ASP A 36 16.64 -23.20 31.91
CA ASP A 36 16.76 -23.69 33.28
C ASP A 36 15.40 -23.58 33.98
N SER A 37 14.91 -24.75 34.37
CA SER A 37 13.81 -24.93 35.31
C SER A 37 14.23 -24.44 36.70
N THR A 38 13.27 -23.83 37.42
CA THR A 38 13.32 -23.37 38.82
C THR A 38 13.81 -21.93 39.04
N ASN A 39 12.87 -20.98 39.03
CA ASN A 39 12.59 -20.18 40.24
C ASN A 39 11.39 -19.25 40.03
N THR A 40 10.43 -19.38 40.93
CA THR A 40 9.31 -18.48 41.15
C THR A 40 9.82 -17.08 41.52
N HIS A 41 9.76 -16.14 40.57
CA HIS A 41 9.69 -14.72 40.87
C HIS A 41 8.34 -14.17 40.42
N ILE A 42 7.51 -13.92 41.44
CA ILE A 42 6.20 -13.29 41.34
C ILE A 42 6.38 -11.89 40.74
N SER A 43 5.70 -11.68 39.62
CA SER A 43 5.59 -10.41 38.90
C SER A 43 5.07 -9.30 39.81
N ALA A 44 5.83 -8.21 39.96
CA ALA A 44 5.42 -7.00 40.64
C ALA A 44 4.48 -6.12 39.78
N TYR A 45 3.56 -6.73 39.04
CA TYR A 45 2.42 -6.06 38.41
C TYR A 45 1.15 -6.46 39.17
N GLY A 46 1.03 -5.92 40.38
CA GLY A 46 -0.20 -5.98 41.16
C GLY A 46 -1.27 -5.08 40.55
N THR A 47 -2.37 -5.70 40.11
CA THR A 47 -3.70 -5.10 39.98
C THR A 47 -3.84 -3.85 39.08
N ALA A 48 -3.42 -3.94 37.84
CA ALA A 48 -4.09 -3.25 36.74
C ALA A 48 -4.77 -4.34 35.89
N ALA A 49 -6.08 -4.21 35.65
CA ALA A 49 -6.84 -5.17 34.87
C ALA A 49 -6.08 -5.46 33.56
N THR A 50 -5.74 -6.73 33.33
CA THR A 50 -5.26 -7.17 32.01
C THR A 50 -6.26 -6.64 30.99
N PRO A 51 -5.83 -5.81 30.01
CA PRO A 51 -6.75 -5.32 28.99
C PRO A 51 -7.40 -6.55 28.37
N LYS A 52 -8.75 -6.62 28.36
CA LYS A 52 -9.46 -7.64 27.60
C LYS A 52 -8.89 -7.58 26.19
N ALA A 53 -8.21 -8.65 25.77
CA ALA A 53 -7.52 -8.72 24.49
C ALA A 53 -8.55 -8.73 23.36
N ASN A 54 -9.08 -7.55 23.05
CA ASN A 54 -10.00 -7.37 21.94
C ASN A 54 -9.20 -7.49 20.65
N LYS A 55 -9.77 -8.18 19.66
CA LYS A 55 -9.18 -8.29 18.33
C LYS A 55 -9.01 -6.88 17.75
N ILE A 56 -7.82 -6.58 17.23
CA ILE A 56 -7.54 -5.34 16.48
C ILE A 56 -7.18 -5.68 15.03
N PRO A 57 -7.86 -5.06 14.05
CA PRO A 57 -9.01 -4.16 14.21
C PRO A 57 -10.25 -4.91 14.76
N ASN A 58 -11.11 -4.19 15.48
CA ASN A 58 -12.41 -4.74 15.89
C ASN A 58 -13.21 -5.06 14.63
N PRO A 59 -13.82 -6.25 14.48
CA PRO A 59 -14.65 -6.56 13.31
C PRO A 59 -15.77 -5.53 13.04
N GLY A 60 -16.29 -4.88 14.08
CA GLY A 60 -17.26 -3.80 13.96
C GLY A 60 -16.75 -2.53 13.27
N LEU A 61 -15.43 -2.37 13.10
CA LEU A 61 -14.82 -1.26 12.36
C LEU A 61 -15.22 -1.28 10.88
N PHE A 62 -15.43 -2.47 10.31
CA PHE A 62 -15.73 -2.69 8.89
C PHE A 62 -17.23 -2.64 8.59
N GLU A 63 -17.90 -1.66 9.19
CA GLU A 63 -19.27 -1.30 8.85
C GLU A 63 -19.26 -0.34 7.64
N PHE A 64 -19.75 -0.81 6.50
CA PHE A 64 -19.74 -0.06 5.24
C PHE A 64 -21.04 0.71 4.99
N GLU A 65 -22.09 0.44 5.75
CA GLU A 65 -23.40 1.09 5.62
C GLU A 65 -23.52 2.30 6.56
N SER A 66 -24.18 3.36 6.10
CA SER A 66 -24.43 4.56 6.91
C SER A 66 -25.67 4.35 7.78
N LYS A 67 -25.52 4.44 9.11
CA LYS A 67 -26.61 4.26 10.10
C LYS A 67 -27.61 5.43 10.20
N THR A 68 -27.44 6.51 9.44
CA THR A 68 -28.23 7.75 9.58
C THR A 68 -29.05 8.06 8.33
N THR A 69 -30.31 8.41 8.53
CA THR A 69 -31.35 8.66 7.50
C THR A 69 -31.38 10.09 6.94
N GLU A 70 -30.31 10.88 7.05
CA GLU A 70 -30.26 12.25 6.50
C GLU A 70 -29.32 12.38 5.30
N ASN A 71 -29.81 13.07 4.25
CA ASN A 71 -29.20 13.36 2.94
C ASN A 71 -27.77 13.99 2.95
N ASP A 72 -27.19 14.24 4.11
CA ASP A 72 -25.85 14.83 4.25
C ASP A 72 -24.71 13.80 4.29
N ASN A 73 -24.98 12.55 4.71
CA ASN A 73 -23.96 11.51 4.89
C ASN A 73 -23.66 10.66 3.65
N ILE A 74 -24.36 10.86 2.53
CA ILE A 74 -24.12 10.09 1.29
C ILE A 74 -22.80 10.49 0.62
N VAL A 75 -22.22 11.62 1.02
CA VAL A 75 -21.09 12.25 0.32
C VAL A 75 -19.73 11.75 0.79
N LEU A 76 -19.48 11.64 2.10
CA LEU A 76 -18.14 11.33 2.60
C LEU A 76 -17.92 9.82 2.78
N PRO A 77 -16.66 9.35 2.74
CA PRO A 77 -16.34 7.96 3.05
C PRO A 77 -16.71 7.58 4.49
N THR A 78 -17.09 6.32 4.70
CA THR A 78 -17.30 5.78 6.04
C THR A 78 -15.97 5.41 6.71
N VAL A 79 -16.02 5.19 8.04
CA VAL A 79 -14.89 4.63 8.79
C VAL A 79 -14.49 3.26 8.26
N GLY A 80 -15.46 2.39 7.95
CA GLY A 80 -15.19 1.06 7.40
C GLY A 80 -14.51 1.10 6.03
N GLU A 81 -14.90 2.03 5.15
CA GLU A 81 -14.23 2.23 3.86
C GLU A 81 -12.78 2.69 4.05
N CYS A 82 -12.52 3.65 4.96
CA CYS A 82 -11.17 4.09 5.25
C CYS A 82 -10.31 2.99 5.90
N ALA A 83 -10.91 2.13 6.73
CA ALA A 83 -10.24 0.99 7.34
C ALA A 83 -9.87 -0.08 6.30
N ALA A 84 -10.80 -0.46 5.41
CA ALA A 84 -10.53 -1.37 4.31
C ALA A 84 -9.47 -0.80 3.34
N HIS A 85 -9.45 0.51 3.15
CA HIS A 85 -8.40 1.16 2.36
C HIS A 85 -7.01 1.02 3.02
N LEU A 86 -6.89 1.14 4.35
CA LEU A 86 -5.63 0.87 5.05
C LEU A 86 -5.14 -0.57 4.84
N GLU A 87 -6.04 -1.56 4.87
CA GLU A 87 -5.69 -2.95 4.58
C GLU A 87 -5.21 -3.14 3.13
N LEU A 88 -5.90 -2.51 2.18
CA LEU A 88 -5.51 -2.56 0.77
C LEU A 88 -4.12 -1.94 0.53
N LEU A 89 -3.82 -0.80 1.16
CA LEU A 89 -2.51 -0.16 1.06
C LEU A 89 -1.40 -1.06 1.64
N GLN A 90 -1.68 -1.77 2.73
CA GLN A 90 -0.77 -2.77 3.30
C GLN A 90 -0.55 -3.94 2.33
N ALA A 91 -1.60 -4.44 1.67
CA ALA A 91 -1.49 -5.47 0.63
C ALA A 91 -0.62 -5.01 -0.56
N PHE A 92 -0.80 -3.77 -1.03
CA PHE A 92 0.06 -3.19 -2.09
C PHE A 92 1.52 -3.09 -1.67
N TYR A 93 1.78 -2.65 -0.43
CA TYR A 93 3.13 -2.60 0.12
C TYR A 93 3.79 -3.98 0.11
N HIS A 94 3.10 -5.00 0.64
CA HIS A 94 3.64 -6.35 0.70
C HIS A 94 3.84 -6.99 -0.68
N MET A 95 2.96 -6.71 -1.64
CA MET A 95 3.16 -7.12 -3.04
C MET A 95 4.44 -6.49 -3.63
N CYS A 96 4.64 -5.19 -3.43
CA CYS A 96 5.85 -4.50 -3.88
C CYS A 96 7.13 -5.09 -3.24
N VAL A 97 7.09 -5.38 -1.94
CA VAL A 97 8.19 -6.05 -1.24
C VAL A 97 8.42 -7.46 -1.78
N LYS A 98 7.36 -8.28 -1.97
CA LYS A 98 7.43 -9.65 -2.52
C LYS A 98 8.12 -9.63 -3.89
N VAL A 99 7.68 -8.76 -4.80
CA VAL A 99 8.26 -8.64 -6.16
C VAL A 99 9.72 -8.18 -6.08
N SER A 100 9.99 -7.13 -5.31
CA SER A 100 11.32 -6.51 -5.23
C SER A 100 12.35 -7.43 -4.58
N SER A 101 11.97 -8.21 -3.56
CA SER A 101 12.87 -9.09 -2.82
C SER A 101 12.94 -10.53 -3.34
N SER A 102 12.04 -10.94 -4.24
CA SER A 102 11.96 -12.31 -4.77
C SER A 102 13.21 -12.74 -5.53
N THR A 103 13.84 -13.82 -5.08
CA THR A 103 14.94 -14.52 -5.76
C THR A 103 14.44 -15.44 -6.88
N ALA A 104 13.20 -15.93 -6.78
CA ALA A 104 12.58 -16.70 -7.86
C ALA A 104 12.37 -15.83 -9.11
N LEU A 105 11.95 -14.58 -8.94
CA LEU A 105 11.88 -13.62 -10.05
C LEU A 105 13.28 -13.22 -10.55
N ASP A 106 14.28 -13.15 -9.67
CA ASP A 106 15.65 -12.93 -10.11
C ASP A 106 16.10 -14.06 -11.06
N ALA A 107 15.77 -15.31 -10.75
CA ALA A 107 16.08 -16.46 -11.61
C ALA A 107 15.35 -16.41 -12.95
N VAL A 108 14.02 -16.20 -12.95
CA VAL A 108 13.20 -16.13 -14.17
C VAL A 108 13.65 -15.00 -15.10
N LEU A 109 14.02 -13.84 -14.53
CA LEU A 109 14.43 -12.67 -15.29
C LEU A 109 15.93 -12.65 -15.60
N GLY A 110 16.69 -13.69 -15.23
CA GLY A 110 18.13 -13.76 -15.48
C GLY A 110 18.96 -12.71 -14.71
N ILE A 111 18.42 -12.15 -13.62
CA ILE A 111 19.10 -11.16 -12.78
C ILE A 111 20.00 -11.89 -11.79
N LYS A 112 21.26 -12.11 -12.16
CA LYS A 112 22.25 -12.78 -11.31
C LYS A 112 23.39 -11.85 -10.87
N PRO A 113 24.07 -12.13 -9.75
CA PRO A 113 25.33 -11.48 -9.41
C PRO A 113 26.38 -11.73 -10.49
N GLU A 114 27.09 -10.69 -10.89
CA GLU A 114 28.15 -10.72 -11.90
C GLU A 114 29.47 -10.26 -11.23
N PRO A 115 30.10 -11.10 -10.38
CA PRO A 115 31.34 -10.72 -9.70
C PRO A 115 32.48 -10.53 -10.72
N ARG A 116 33.27 -9.48 -10.55
CA ARG A 116 34.44 -9.22 -11.41
C ARG A 116 35.68 -9.84 -10.79
N ILE A 117 36.39 -10.68 -11.54
CA ILE A 117 37.68 -11.23 -11.13
C ILE A 117 38.77 -10.28 -11.59
N VAL A 118 39.59 -9.80 -10.65
CA VAL A 118 40.80 -9.03 -10.96
C VAL A 118 42.03 -9.72 -10.39
N TYR A 119 43.12 -9.75 -11.16
CA TYR A 119 44.38 -10.34 -10.72
C TYR A 119 45.24 -9.29 -10.02
N ARG A 120 45.40 -9.44 -8.70
CA ARG A 120 46.22 -8.51 -7.89
C ARG A 120 47.56 -9.14 -7.55
N LYS A 121 48.61 -8.31 -7.53
CA LYS A 121 49.95 -8.73 -7.12
C LYS A 121 49.95 -8.98 -5.60
N LYS A 122 50.48 -10.12 -5.18
CA LYS A 122 50.75 -10.44 -3.79
C LYS A 122 52.22 -10.77 -3.63
N TYR A 123 52.85 -10.11 -2.68
CA TYR A 123 54.26 -10.33 -2.39
C TYR A 123 54.43 -11.67 -1.66
N GLN A 124 55.36 -12.50 -2.11
CA GLN A 124 55.65 -13.81 -1.51
C GLN A 124 57.01 -13.87 -0.80
N GLY A 125 57.74 -12.75 -0.75
CA GLY A 125 59.05 -12.65 -0.09
C GLY A 125 60.16 -12.26 -1.06
N TYR A 126 61.31 -11.83 -0.53
CA TYR A 126 62.38 -11.18 -1.28
C TYR A 126 62.95 -12.08 -2.40
N HIS A 127 63.11 -13.38 -2.12
CA HIS A 127 63.61 -14.37 -3.08
C HIS A 127 62.51 -14.98 -3.97
N LYS A 128 61.22 -14.87 -3.59
CA LYS A 128 60.08 -15.48 -4.31
C LYS A 128 59.27 -14.47 -5.13
N GLY A 129 59.55 -13.17 -5.00
CA GLY A 129 58.95 -12.12 -5.82
C GLY A 129 57.45 -11.91 -5.59
N TYR A 130 56.70 -11.72 -6.68
CA TYR A 130 55.26 -11.48 -6.67
C TYR A 130 54.52 -12.57 -7.43
N THR A 131 53.38 -13.00 -6.90
CA THR A 131 52.40 -13.81 -7.64
C THR A 131 51.15 -12.99 -7.93
N ARG A 132 50.42 -13.36 -8.98
CA ARG A 132 49.11 -12.79 -9.30
C ARG A 132 48.03 -13.71 -8.76
N GLU A 133 47.33 -13.28 -7.72
CA GLU A 133 46.19 -14.01 -7.18
C GLU A 133 44.88 -13.42 -7.73
N ALA A 134 43.92 -14.29 -8.03
CA ALA A 134 42.59 -13.89 -8.43
C ALA A 134 41.82 -13.36 -7.22
N VAL A 135 41.31 -12.13 -7.31
CA VAL A 135 40.49 -11.49 -6.28
C VAL A 135 39.10 -11.22 -6.85
N ASN A 136 38.08 -11.76 -6.18
CA ASN A 136 36.68 -11.52 -6.52
C ASN A 136 36.24 -10.16 -5.97
N LEU A 137 35.88 -9.24 -6.86
CA LEU A 137 35.24 -7.99 -6.47
C LEU A 137 33.74 -8.21 -6.31
N ARG A 138 33.19 -7.59 -5.27
CA ARG A 138 31.74 -7.53 -5.04
C ARG A 138 31.07 -6.81 -6.21
N ASP A 139 29.96 -7.37 -6.70
CA ASP A 139 29.08 -6.72 -7.65
C ASP A 139 28.21 -5.68 -6.94
N ASP A 140 28.57 -4.41 -7.10
CA ASP A 140 27.85 -3.24 -6.59
C ASP A 140 26.61 -2.91 -7.43
N THR A 141 26.59 -3.32 -8.70
CA THR A 141 25.48 -3.09 -9.64
C THR A 141 24.32 -4.07 -9.50
N PHE A 142 24.50 -5.21 -8.81
CA PHE A 142 23.45 -6.22 -8.62
C PHE A 142 22.18 -5.65 -7.98
N LYS A 143 22.32 -4.81 -6.95
CA LYS A 143 21.17 -4.20 -6.26
C LYS A 143 20.38 -3.27 -7.17
N GLU A 144 21.07 -2.52 -8.03
CA GLU A 144 20.42 -1.64 -9.02
C GLU A 144 19.71 -2.46 -10.10
N ARG A 145 20.31 -3.55 -10.58
CA ARG A 145 19.62 -4.45 -11.53
C ARG A 145 18.35 -5.05 -10.95
N ARG A 146 18.32 -5.42 -9.67
CA ARG A 146 17.09 -5.94 -9.04
C ARG A 146 15.94 -4.92 -9.00
N LYS A 147 16.22 -3.60 -9.11
CA LYS A 147 15.18 -2.57 -9.15
C LYS A 147 14.35 -2.61 -10.44
N THR A 148 14.82 -3.25 -11.51
CA THR A 148 14.09 -3.33 -12.79
C THR A 148 12.86 -4.24 -12.72
N LYS A 149 12.79 -5.15 -11.74
CA LYS A 149 11.65 -6.05 -11.53
C LYS A 149 10.35 -5.31 -11.32
N TRP A 150 10.37 -4.26 -10.50
CA TRP A 150 9.15 -3.52 -10.14
C TRP A 150 8.56 -2.74 -11.32
N PRO A 151 9.34 -1.95 -12.10
CA PRO A 151 8.84 -1.34 -13.33
C PRO A 151 8.24 -2.33 -14.33
N LEU A 152 8.89 -3.49 -14.55
CA LEU A 152 8.33 -4.54 -15.42
C LEU A 152 7.01 -5.08 -14.88
N TYR A 153 6.94 -5.37 -13.58
CA TYR A 153 5.73 -5.86 -12.93
C TYR A 153 4.57 -4.86 -13.03
N LEU A 154 4.86 -3.56 -12.86
CA LEU A 154 3.87 -2.49 -13.04
C LEU A 154 3.37 -2.39 -14.47
N ALA A 155 4.25 -2.52 -15.47
CA ALA A 155 3.86 -2.47 -16.88
C ALA A 155 2.94 -3.65 -17.25
N LEU A 156 3.23 -4.85 -16.72
CA LEU A 156 2.38 -6.04 -16.85
C LEU A 156 1.04 -5.85 -16.15
N ALA A 157 1.03 -5.32 -14.92
CA ALA A 157 -0.18 -5.01 -14.17
C ALA A 157 -1.08 -4.00 -14.91
N ALA A 158 -0.48 -2.96 -15.49
CA ALA A 158 -1.19 -1.96 -16.28
C ALA A 158 -1.81 -2.56 -17.54
N THR A 159 -1.08 -3.43 -18.23
CA THR A 159 -1.59 -4.18 -19.39
C THR A 159 -2.78 -5.05 -19.00
N ARG A 160 -2.68 -5.77 -17.88
CA ARG A 160 -3.76 -6.61 -17.33
C ARG A 160 -4.98 -5.79 -16.91
N PHE A 161 -4.76 -4.60 -16.34
CA PHE A 161 -5.83 -3.68 -16.01
C PHE A 161 -6.59 -3.21 -17.25
N LEU A 162 -5.89 -2.87 -18.33
CA LEU A 162 -6.55 -2.48 -19.59
C LEU A 162 -7.42 -3.61 -20.16
N ALA A 163 -6.92 -4.85 -20.14
CA ALA A 163 -7.68 -6.02 -20.58
C ALA A 163 -8.90 -6.29 -19.68
N TRP A 164 -8.73 -6.19 -18.36
CA TRP A 164 -9.82 -6.34 -17.39
C TRP A 164 -10.89 -5.26 -17.54
N ALA A 165 -10.50 -3.99 -17.64
CA ALA A 165 -11.43 -2.88 -17.79
C ALA A 165 -12.25 -3.02 -19.08
N GLU A 166 -11.62 -3.41 -20.18
CA GLU A 166 -12.31 -3.68 -21.44
C GLU A 166 -13.31 -4.85 -21.31
N ALA A 167 -12.93 -5.94 -20.64
CA ALA A 167 -13.81 -7.07 -20.37
C ALA A 167 -15.01 -6.69 -19.50
N VAL A 168 -14.82 -5.84 -18.48
CA VAL A 168 -15.90 -5.38 -17.59
C VAL A 168 -16.93 -4.54 -18.33
N GLU A 169 -16.50 -3.65 -19.22
CA GLU A 169 -17.39 -2.76 -19.98
C GLU A 169 -18.13 -3.49 -21.10
N LYS A 170 -17.51 -4.48 -21.77
CA LYS A 170 -18.16 -5.29 -22.83
C LYS A 170 -19.40 -6.06 -22.38
N VAL A 171 -19.51 -6.38 -21.09
CA VAL A 171 -20.66 -7.13 -20.53
C VAL A 171 -21.97 -6.32 -20.65
N ILE A 172 -21.92 -5.00 -20.82
CA ILE A 172 -23.10 -4.13 -20.90
C ILE A 172 -23.87 -4.24 -22.23
N ASP A 173 -23.21 -4.61 -23.32
CA ASP A 173 -23.87 -4.72 -24.63
C ASP A 173 -24.79 -5.95 -24.75
N GLY A 174 -24.81 -6.82 -23.72
CA GLY A 174 -25.70 -7.98 -23.60
C GLY A 174 -26.87 -7.72 -22.64
N SER A 175 -28.09 -7.81 -23.15
CA SER A 175 -29.36 -7.63 -22.43
C SER A 175 -29.59 -8.62 -21.27
N VAL A 176 -29.12 -8.32 -20.05
CA VAL A 176 -29.51 -9.02 -18.81
C VAL A 176 -29.73 -8.05 -17.63
N ALA A 177 -30.71 -8.39 -16.80
CA ALA A 177 -31.40 -7.59 -15.78
C ALA A 177 -30.54 -6.95 -14.65
N PRO A 178 -31.08 -5.95 -13.92
CA PRO A 178 -30.32 -5.06 -13.02
C PRO A 178 -29.84 -5.67 -11.69
N GLU A 179 -30.35 -6.84 -11.30
CA GLU A 179 -30.21 -7.37 -9.93
C GLU A 179 -29.03 -8.37 -9.77
N ALA A 180 -28.27 -8.66 -10.84
CA ALA A 180 -27.13 -9.59 -10.85
C ALA A 180 -25.73 -8.94 -11.03
N MET A 181 -25.62 -7.61 -10.83
CA MET A 181 -24.46 -6.79 -11.24
C MET A 181 -23.33 -6.64 -10.19
N SER A 182 -22.95 -7.66 -9.42
CA SER A 182 -21.70 -7.55 -8.63
C SER A 182 -20.49 -7.48 -9.57
N LEU A 183 -19.67 -6.43 -9.44
CA LEU A 183 -18.40 -6.36 -10.15
C LEU A 183 -17.47 -7.45 -9.57
N HIS A 184 -17.06 -8.40 -10.41
CA HIS A 184 -16.08 -9.42 -10.02
C HIS A 184 -14.79 -8.72 -9.59
N LEU A 185 -14.24 -9.15 -8.45
CA LEU A 185 -13.07 -8.51 -7.87
C LEU A 185 -11.85 -8.81 -8.76
N PRO A 186 -11.03 -7.82 -9.15
CA PRO A 186 -9.85 -8.10 -9.96
C PRO A 186 -8.69 -8.65 -9.11
N PRO A 187 -7.65 -9.25 -9.75
CA PRO A 187 -6.36 -9.51 -9.11
C PRO A 187 -5.75 -8.28 -8.43
N LEU A 188 -4.92 -8.49 -7.40
CA LEU A 188 -4.34 -7.40 -6.58
C LEU A 188 -3.50 -6.40 -7.42
N ASP A 189 -2.77 -6.89 -8.42
CA ASP A 189 -1.97 -6.06 -9.31
C ASP A 189 -2.84 -5.15 -10.19
N VAL A 190 -3.98 -5.67 -10.67
CA VAL A 190 -5.00 -4.91 -11.41
C VAL A 190 -5.72 -3.92 -10.51
N LEU A 191 -6.06 -4.34 -9.28
CA LEU A 191 -6.70 -3.48 -8.27
C LEU A 191 -5.81 -2.28 -7.90
N MET A 192 -4.50 -2.46 -7.85
CA MET A 192 -3.52 -1.38 -7.62
C MET A 192 -3.51 -0.35 -8.74
N VAL A 193 -3.56 -0.80 -10.00
CA VAL A 193 -3.59 0.11 -11.15
C VAL A 193 -4.92 0.85 -11.21
N TRP A 194 -6.04 0.16 -10.95
CA TRP A 194 -7.36 0.78 -10.91
C TRP A 194 -7.44 1.85 -9.81
N HIS A 195 -6.98 1.52 -8.60
CA HIS A 195 -6.87 2.46 -7.48
C HIS A 195 -6.06 3.70 -7.87
N ALA A 196 -4.85 3.52 -8.41
CA ALA A 196 -4.00 4.64 -8.81
C ALA A 196 -4.64 5.53 -9.88
N LEU A 197 -5.40 4.95 -10.82
CA LEU A 197 -6.14 5.70 -11.82
C LEU A 197 -7.28 6.53 -11.19
N LEU A 198 -8.04 5.95 -10.24
CA LEU A 198 -9.13 6.65 -9.53
C LEU A 198 -8.63 7.87 -8.74
N LEU A 199 -7.38 7.84 -8.26
CA LEU A 199 -6.73 8.98 -7.62
C LEU A 199 -6.32 10.10 -8.59
N ASN A 200 -6.71 10.00 -9.87
CA ASN A 200 -6.56 11.07 -10.85
C ASN A 200 -7.94 11.35 -11.48
N PRO A 201 -8.89 11.98 -10.75
CA PRO A 201 -10.31 12.07 -11.16
C PRO A 201 -10.52 12.66 -12.55
N SER A 202 -9.77 13.70 -12.90
CA SER A 202 -9.88 14.32 -14.23
C SER A 202 -9.41 13.37 -15.33
N TRP A 203 -8.33 12.61 -15.09
CA TRP A 203 -7.83 11.63 -16.05
C TRP A 203 -8.76 10.41 -16.16
N PHE A 204 -9.32 9.93 -15.05
CA PHE A 204 -10.30 8.84 -15.08
C PHE A 204 -11.53 9.19 -15.91
N ARG A 205 -12.06 10.41 -15.77
CA ARG A 205 -13.21 10.89 -16.57
C ARG A 205 -12.92 10.94 -18.06
N SER A 206 -11.70 11.31 -18.45
CA SER A 206 -11.30 11.45 -19.85
C SER A 206 -10.53 10.24 -20.38
N PHE A 207 -10.60 9.09 -19.69
CA PHE A 207 -9.66 7.98 -19.90
C PHE A 207 -9.73 7.42 -21.32
N GLU A 208 -8.78 7.85 -22.18
CA GLU A 208 -8.59 7.39 -23.57
C GLU A 208 -9.88 7.38 -24.42
N ALA A 209 -10.79 8.33 -24.19
CA ALA A 209 -12.13 8.37 -24.80
C ALA A 209 -13.01 7.12 -24.54
N ARG A 210 -12.55 6.19 -23.70
CA ARG A 210 -13.32 5.04 -23.23
C ARG A 210 -14.25 5.54 -22.13
N GLN A 211 -15.55 5.37 -22.32
CA GLN A 211 -16.49 5.59 -21.22
C GLN A 211 -16.43 4.35 -20.32
N LEU A 212 -15.60 4.39 -19.26
CA LEU A 212 -15.60 3.39 -18.19
C LEU A 212 -16.84 3.57 -17.31
N LYS A 213 -18.02 3.48 -17.93
CA LYS A 213 -19.29 3.86 -17.33
C LYS A 213 -19.60 2.96 -16.15
N ARG A 214 -19.40 1.65 -16.29
CA ARG A 214 -19.62 0.71 -15.18
C ARG A 214 -18.71 1.02 -14.00
N LEU A 215 -17.42 1.27 -14.27
CA LEU A 215 -16.45 1.58 -13.22
C LEU A 215 -16.67 2.96 -12.59
N TYR A 216 -17.33 3.89 -13.29
CA TYR A 216 -17.72 5.18 -12.75
C TYR A 216 -18.95 5.08 -11.84
N ASP A 217 -19.96 4.32 -12.26
CA ASP A 217 -21.23 4.15 -11.53
C ASP A 217 -21.11 3.18 -10.34
N THR A 218 -20.14 2.25 -10.38
CA THR A 218 -19.92 1.26 -9.32
C THR A 218 -19.00 1.83 -8.23
N PRO A 219 -19.43 1.89 -6.95
CA PRO A 219 -18.54 2.23 -5.86
C PRO A 219 -17.43 1.18 -5.73
N PHE A 220 -16.24 1.61 -5.31
CA PHE A 220 -15.14 0.69 -5.04
C PHE A 220 -15.58 -0.44 -4.10
N PRO A 221 -15.26 -1.71 -4.39
CA PRO A 221 -15.85 -2.86 -3.69
C PRO A 221 -15.17 -3.12 -2.33
N TRP A 222 -15.16 -2.13 -1.43
CA TRP A 222 -14.46 -2.17 -0.13
C TRP A 222 -14.80 -3.41 0.71
N LYS A 223 -16.09 -3.80 0.77
CA LYS A 223 -16.55 -4.98 1.51
C LYS A 223 -15.98 -6.28 0.93
N ALA A 224 -15.88 -6.39 -0.39
CA ALA A 224 -15.32 -7.58 -1.04
C ALA A 224 -13.79 -7.60 -0.89
N ILE A 225 -13.13 -6.44 -0.98
CA ILE A 225 -11.68 -6.29 -0.77
C ILE A 225 -11.31 -6.70 0.65
N HIS A 226 -12.00 -6.18 1.66
CA HIS A 226 -11.78 -6.54 3.07
C HIS A 226 -11.90 -8.07 3.28
N LYS A 227 -12.94 -8.70 2.72
CA LYS A 227 -13.12 -10.15 2.79
C LYS A 227 -12.02 -10.94 2.08
N ALA A 228 -11.43 -10.37 1.02
CA ALA A 228 -10.37 -11.01 0.24
C ALA A 228 -8.98 -10.83 0.88
N ILE A 229 -8.81 -9.92 1.85
CA ILE A 229 -7.54 -9.69 2.54
C ILE A 229 -7.57 -10.41 3.89
N ASP A 230 -6.68 -11.39 4.07
CA ASP A 230 -6.45 -11.98 5.38
C ASP A 230 -5.53 -11.08 6.19
N ALA A 231 -6.12 -10.06 6.82
CA ALA A 231 -5.36 -9.12 7.64
C ALA A 231 -4.74 -9.79 8.88
N ASP A 232 -5.21 -10.97 9.32
CA ASP A 232 -4.67 -11.62 10.52
C ASP A 232 -3.39 -12.41 10.23
N ASN A 233 -3.17 -12.80 8.99
CA ASN A 233 -1.97 -13.50 8.57
C ASN A 233 -0.79 -12.56 8.26
N ARG A 234 0.41 -13.11 8.25
CA ARG A 234 1.65 -12.40 7.95
C ARG A 234 1.61 -11.90 6.50
N ASN A 235 1.99 -10.65 6.29
CA ASN A 235 2.00 -9.97 4.99
C ASN A 235 0.61 -9.73 4.37
N SER A 236 -0.48 -9.92 5.12
CA SER A 236 -1.86 -9.61 4.69
C SER A 236 -2.18 -10.14 3.29
N PRO A 237 -2.09 -11.46 3.07
CA PRO A 237 -2.25 -12.02 1.75
C PRO A 237 -3.65 -11.71 1.21
N TYR A 238 -3.67 -11.27 -0.04
CA TYR A 238 -4.89 -11.11 -0.82
C TYR A 238 -5.21 -12.41 -1.54
N SER A 239 -6.42 -12.92 -1.32
CA SER A 239 -6.94 -14.13 -1.95
C SER A 239 -8.09 -13.76 -2.88
N LEU A 240 -7.84 -13.85 -4.19
CA LEU A 240 -8.87 -13.61 -5.19
C LEU A 240 -9.98 -14.67 -5.06
N PRO A 241 -11.27 -14.29 -4.95
CA PRO A 241 -12.36 -15.26 -4.92
C PRO A 241 -12.34 -16.15 -6.17
N ALA A 242 -12.62 -17.45 -6.00
CA ALA A 242 -12.51 -18.43 -7.08
C ALA A 242 -13.36 -18.07 -8.31
N GLU A 243 -14.60 -17.62 -8.09
CA GLU A 243 -15.49 -17.12 -9.15
C GLU A 243 -14.89 -15.93 -9.92
N SER A 244 -14.21 -15.02 -9.22
CA SER A 244 -13.56 -13.86 -9.81
C SER A 244 -12.30 -14.26 -10.58
N ALA A 245 -11.57 -15.26 -10.10
CA ALA A 245 -10.42 -15.83 -10.80
C ALA A 245 -10.82 -16.50 -12.12
N VAL A 246 -11.86 -17.34 -12.09
CA VAL A 246 -12.42 -18.00 -13.28
C VAL A 246 -12.95 -16.96 -14.27
N TRP A 247 -13.69 -15.96 -13.79
CA TRP A 247 -14.18 -14.88 -14.63
C TRP A 247 -13.03 -14.12 -15.28
N PHE A 248 -12.00 -13.75 -14.52
CA PHE A 248 -10.85 -13.01 -15.03
C PHE A 248 -10.12 -13.80 -16.12
N GLU A 249 -9.83 -15.08 -15.88
CA GLU A 249 -9.14 -15.92 -16.86
C GLU A 249 -9.98 -16.14 -18.13
N THR A 250 -11.28 -16.41 -17.98
CA THR A 250 -12.19 -16.64 -19.12
C THR A 250 -12.33 -15.40 -20.01
N ASN A 251 -12.44 -14.21 -19.41
CA ASN A 251 -12.73 -12.99 -20.16
C ASN A 251 -11.48 -12.23 -20.63
N THR A 252 -10.32 -12.46 -20.01
CA THR A 252 -9.06 -11.79 -20.39
C THR A 252 -8.05 -12.73 -21.06
N GLY A 253 -8.18 -14.05 -20.87
CA GLY A 253 -7.19 -15.04 -21.29
C GLY A 253 -5.88 -14.98 -20.49
N LEU A 254 -5.84 -14.25 -19.38
CA LEU A 254 -4.66 -14.03 -18.55
C LEU A 254 -4.80 -14.75 -17.21
N ALA A 255 -3.69 -15.27 -16.71
CA ALA A 255 -3.66 -15.96 -15.41
C ALA A 255 -4.07 -15.01 -14.26
N PRO A 256 -4.83 -15.47 -13.27
CA PRO A 256 -5.33 -14.61 -12.20
C PRO A 256 -4.24 -14.05 -11.27
N ASP A 257 -3.16 -14.81 -11.00
CA ASP A 257 -2.02 -14.33 -10.20
C ASP A 257 -0.82 -14.01 -11.10
N LEU A 258 -0.48 -12.73 -11.23
CA LEU A 258 0.66 -12.29 -12.05
C LEU A 258 2.00 -12.79 -11.50
N PHE A 259 2.20 -12.79 -10.18
CA PHE A 259 3.49 -13.22 -9.61
C PHE A 259 3.70 -14.71 -9.83
N GLU A 260 2.70 -15.53 -9.53
CA GLU A 260 2.79 -16.98 -9.75
C GLU A 260 2.86 -17.29 -11.24
N ALA A 261 2.12 -16.57 -12.09
CA ALA A 261 2.24 -16.71 -13.54
C ALA A 261 3.63 -16.36 -14.06
N LEU A 262 4.39 -15.48 -13.39
CA LEU A 262 5.79 -15.17 -13.72
C LEU A 262 6.75 -16.25 -13.21
N VAL A 263 6.57 -16.74 -11.98
CA VAL A 263 7.48 -17.69 -11.32
C VAL A 263 7.25 -19.15 -11.74
N LYS A 264 6.10 -19.48 -12.33
CA LYS A 264 5.71 -20.85 -12.69
C LYS A 264 6.82 -21.59 -13.47
N ALA A 265 7.10 -22.83 -13.04
CA ALA A 265 8.22 -23.64 -13.52
C ALA A 265 7.94 -24.38 -14.86
N GLU A 266 6.68 -24.60 -15.24
CA GLU A 266 6.31 -25.36 -16.44
C GLU A 266 6.21 -24.48 -17.69
N ARG A 267 7.26 -23.73 -17.99
CA ARG A 267 7.33 -22.89 -19.21
C ARG A 267 7.92 -23.65 -20.37
N SER A 268 7.53 -23.26 -21.58
CA SER A 268 8.30 -23.66 -22.76
C SER A 268 9.72 -23.07 -22.68
N ALA A 269 10.72 -23.85 -23.10
CA ALA A 269 12.13 -23.45 -23.05
C ALA A 269 12.41 -22.12 -23.76
N ARG A 270 11.64 -21.78 -24.82
CA ARG A 270 11.75 -20.47 -25.50
C ARG A 270 11.21 -19.31 -24.67
N ALA A 271 10.07 -19.48 -23.99
CA ALA A 271 9.53 -18.45 -23.13
C ALA A 271 10.47 -18.18 -21.96
N GLU A 272 11.04 -19.23 -21.38
CA GLU A 272 12.05 -19.12 -20.33
C GLU A 272 13.30 -18.40 -20.83
N GLN A 273 13.88 -18.83 -21.96
CA GLN A 273 15.04 -18.18 -22.56
C GLN A 273 14.79 -16.69 -22.79
N LEU A 274 13.62 -16.31 -23.32
CA LEU A 274 13.27 -14.91 -23.53
C LEU A 274 13.19 -14.12 -22.23
N LEU A 275 12.51 -14.63 -21.21
CA LEU A 275 12.40 -13.93 -19.91
C LEU A 275 13.78 -13.69 -19.28
N THR A 276 14.70 -14.66 -19.38
CA THR A 276 16.06 -14.51 -18.85
C THR A 276 16.88 -13.41 -19.56
N THR A 277 16.50 -13.01 -20.78
CA THR A 277 17.15 -11.89 -21.47
C THR A 277 16.91 -10.55 -20.80
N HIS A 278 15.87 -10.41 -19.95
CA HIS A 278 15.60 -9.18 -19.23
C HIS A 278 16.79 -8.71 -18.39
N GLY A 279 17.45 -9.64 -17.71
CA GLY A 279 18.64 -9.39 -16.90
C GLY A 279 19.96 -9.43 -17.67
N ALA A 280 19.96 -9.86 -18.93
CA ALA A 280 21.17 -10.01 -19.73
C ALA A 280 21.76 -8.66 -20.19
N PRO A 281 23.08 -8.55 -20.42
CA PRO A 281 23.68 -7.38 -21.08
C PRO A 281 23.10 -7.20 -22.49
N GLY A 282 22.82 -5.95 -22.88
CA GLY A 282 22.32 -5.64 -24.23
C GLY A 282 23.31 -6.07 -25.33
N ARG A 283 22.81 -6.28 -26.55
CA ARG A 283 23.59 -6.80 -27.70
C ARG A 283 24.73 -5.88 -28.20
N SER A 284 24.79 -4.61 -27.74
CA SER A 284 25.87 -3.66 -28.07
C SER A 284 26.60 -3.13 -26.84
N SER A 285 27.81 -2.61 -27.01
CA SER A 285 28.69 -2.12 -25.93
C SER A 285 28.12 -0.94 -25.12
N ASN A 286 26.96 -0.39 -25.50
CA ASN A 286 26.31 0.75 -24.85
C ASN A 286 24.79 0.59 -24.59
N THR A 287 24.21 -0.62 -24.68
CA THR A 287 22.74 -0.76 -24.71
C THR A 287 22.07 -1.22 -23.41
N LEU A 288 20.89 -0.64 -23.17
CA LEU A 288 19.93 -0.98 -22.11
C LEU A 288 19.77 -2.50 -21.91
N ARG A 289 19.69 -2.94 -20.64
CA ARG A 289 19.25 -4.29 -20.28
C ARG A 289 17.72 -4.35 -20.34
N GLY A 290 17.17 -5.46 -20.84
CA GLY A 290 15.72 -5.65 -20.94
C GLY A 290 15.33 -6.57 -22.09
N MET A 291 14.10 -7.09 -22.02
CA MET A 291 13.47 -7.78 -23.15
C MET A 291 13.13 -6.76 -24.25
N MET A 292 13.18 -7.21 -25.50
CA MET A 292 12.85 -6.39 -26.67
C MET A 292 11.56 -6.89 -27.33
N VAL A 293 10.75 -5.97 -27.87
CA VAL A 293 9.47 -6.31 -28.53
C VAL A 293 9.71 -7.24 -29.72
N GLU A 294 10.79 -7.01 -30.46
CA GLU A 294 11.14 -7.76 -31.65
C GLU A 294 11.43 -9.24 -31.32
N ASP A 295 12.11 -9.50 -30.21
CA ASP A 295 12.42 -10.86 -29.76
C ASP A 295 11.14 -11.63 -29.37
N ILE A 296 10.16 -10.94 -28.79
CA ILE A 296 8.84 -11.53 -28.49
C ILE A 296 8.06 -11.82 -29.78
N ASP A 297 8.08 -10.88 -30.72
CA ASP A 297 7.40 -11.03 -32.02
C ASP A 297 7.93 -12.22 -32.83
N VAL A 298 9.24 -12.46 -32.80
CA VAL A 298 9.86 -13.63 -33.45
C VAL A 298 9.33 -14.93 -32.86
N ILE A 299 9.17 -15.01 -31.53
CA ILE A 299 8.68 -16.22 -30.85
C ILE A 299 7.19 -16.43 -31.16
N LEU A 300 6.37 -15.38 -31.06
CA LEU A 300 4.92 -15.45 -31.31
C LEU A 300 4.58 -15.82 -32.77
N LYS A 301 5.41 -15.43 -33.74
CA LYS A 301 5.23 -15.77 -35.16
C LYS A 301 5.84 -17.12 -35.55
N SER A 302 6.57 -17.77 -34.65
CA SER A 302 7.25 -19.02 -34.96
C SER A 302 6.26 -20.18 -35.13
N ARG A 303 6.59 -21.18 -35.97
CA ARG A 303 5.76 -22.39 -36.16
C ARG A 303 5.74 -23.35 -34.95
N ILE A 304 6.39 -22.97 -33.84
CA ILE A 304 6.51 -23.80 -32.65
C ILE A 304 5.23 -23.64 -31.82
N LYS A 305 4.66 -24.76 -31.38
CA LYS A 305 3.47 -24.77 -30.52
C LYS A 305 3.84 -24.30 -29.12
N LEU A 306 3.49 -23.05 -28.80
CA LEU A 306 3.43 -22.56 -27.42
C LEU A 306 2.15 -23.09 -26.77
N ASN A 307 2.18 -23.31 -25.45
CA ASN A 307 0.93 -23.50 -24.71
C ASN A 307 0.16 -22.17 -24.64
N GLU A 308 -1.13 -22.23 -24.34
CA GLU A 308 -2.01 -21.05 -24.33
C GLU A 308 -1.55 -20.01 -23.30
N LEU A 309 -1.13 -20.46 -22.11
CA LEU A 309 -0.65 -19.59 -21.02
C LEU A 309 0.62 -18.81 -21.40
N ASP A 310 1.61 -19.47 -22.01
CA ASP A 310 2.84 -18.84 -22.49
C ASP A 310 2.51 -17.85 -23.61
N THR A 311 1.59 -18.20 -24.50
CA THR A 311 1.14 -17.30 -25.57
C THR A 311 0.51 -16.03 -25.01
N SER A 312 -0.41 -16.17 -24.05
CA SER A 312 -1.06 -15.04 -23.39
C SER A 312 -0.08 -14.18 -22.60
N LEU A 313 0.85 -14.79 -21.87
CA LEU A 313 1.87 -14.05 -21.13
C LEU A 313 2.80 -13.29 -22.08
N LEU A 314 3.28 -13.91 -23.16
CA LEU A 314 4.17 -13.23 -24.10
C LEU A 314 3.47 -12.07 -24.81
N LYS A 315 2.19 -12.21 -25.16
CA LYS A 315 1.38 -11.08 -25.66
C LYS A 315 1.28 -9.96 -24.63
N CYS A 316 1.06 -10.29 -23.36
CA CYS A 316 1.04 -9.32 -22.26
C CYS A 316 2.40 -8.62 -22.09
N CYS A 317 3.52 -9.38 -22.10
CA CYS A 317 4.87 -8.83 -22.05
C CYS A 317 5.13 -7.87 -23.21
N ARG A 318 4.75 -8.27 -24.44
CA ARG A 318 4.93 -7.47 -25.66
C ARG A 318 4.27 -6.11 -25.55
N GLU A 319 3.02 -6.08 -25.07
CA GLU A 319 2.28 -4.83 -24.88
C GLU A 319 2.87 -4.00 -23.73
N ALA A 320 3.25 -4.65 -22.63
CA ALA A 320 3.83 -3.99 -21.45
C ALA A 320 5.16 -3.27 -21.74
N ILE A 321 6.03 -3.85 -22.58
CA ILE A 321 7.32 -3.23 -22.93
C ILE A 321 7.25 -2.37 -24.21
N GLY A 322 6.09 -2.32 -24.86
CA GLY A 322 5.87 -1.54 -26.07
C GLY A 322 5.84 -0.02 -25.80
N THR A 323 5.53 0.76 -26.83
CA THR A 323 5.47 2.23 -26.76
C THR A 323 4.08 2.77 -26.39
N ASN A 324 3.29 2.01 -25.63
CA ASN A 324 1.93 2.39 -25.26
C ASN A 324 1.96 3.49 -24.17
N ALA A 325 1.64 4.72 -24.56
CA ALA A 325 1.66 5.87 -23.66
C ALA A 325 0.69 5.74 -22.47
N THR A 326 -0.44 5.03 -22.62
CA THR A 326 -1.40 4.80 -21.55
C THR A 326 -0.82 3.90 -20.47
N ILE A 327 -0.11 2.83 -20.86
CA ILE A 327 0.60 1.96 -19.94
C ILE A 327 1.66 2.76 -19.16
N THR A 328 2.46 3.60 -19.85
CA THR A 328 3.45 4.46 -19.18
C THR A 328 2.80 5.38 -18.14
N LYS A 329 1.70 6.07 -18.49
CA LYS A 329 0.98 6.95 -17.55
C LYS A 329 0.41 6.19 -16.34
N LEU A 330 -0.11 4.97 -16.54
CA LEU A 330 -0.62 4.12 -15.46
C LEU A 330 0.50 3.69 -14.51
N VAL A 331 1.64 3.28 -15.05
CA VAL A 331 2.84 2.95 -14.26
C VAL A 331 3.28 4.14 -13.44
N GLU A 332 3.37 5.33 -14.04
CA GLU A 332 3.75 6.55 -13.34
C GLU A 332 2.74 6.92 -12.24
N ALA A 333 1.43 6.71 -12.47
CA ALA A 333 0.40 6.96 -11.46
C ALA A 333 0.57 6.05 -10.24
N VAL A 334 0.81 4.76 -10.45
CA VAL A 334 1.10 3.83 -9.35
C VAL A 334 2.39 4.23 -8.61
N GLN A 335 3.43 4.64 -9.34
CA GLN A 335 4.70 5.05 -8.74
C GLN A 335 4.56 6.31 -7.87
N ARG A 336 3.73 7.29 -8.25
CA ARG A 336 3.47 8.48 -7.42
C ARG A 336 2.89 8.12 -6.05
N GLN A 337 2.06 7.08 -5.99
CA GLN A 337 1.45 6.61 -4.73
C GLN A 337 2.40 5.82 -3.82
N ALA A 338 3.56 5.38 -4.31
CA ALA A 338 4.48 4.56 -3.54
C ALA A 338 4.93 5.24 -2.23
N SER A 339 5.17 6.55 -2.25
CA SER A 339 5.59 7.28 -1.04
C SER A 339 4.47 7.37 0.01
N PHE A 340 3.22 7.51 -0.43
CA PHE A 340 2.05 7.52 0.42
C PHE A 340 1.82 6.16 1.07
N VAL A 341 1.80 5.08 0.27
CA VAL A 341 1.71 3.69 0.75
C VAL A 341 2.75 3.40 1.83
N ASN A 342 4.02 3.80 1.60
CA ASN A 342 5.09 3.65 2.58
C ASN A 342 4.87 4.43 3.89
N LYS A 343 4.28 5.64 3.82
CA LYS A 343 3.94 6.42 5.01
C LYS A 343 2.82 5.74 5.79
N MET A 344 1.79 5.24 5.10
CA MET A 344 0.65 4.55 5.73
C MET A 344 1.09 3.24 6.41
N GLU A 345 1.92 2.43 5.75
CA GLU A 345 2.49 1.21 6.34
C GLU A 345 3.36 1.53 7.57
N LYS A 346 4.13 2.63 7.56
CA LYS A 346 4.93 3.05 8.73
C LYS A 346 4.07 3.52 9.90
N GLN A 347 2.94 4.18 9.64
CA GLN A 347 2.01 4.60 10.70
C GLN A 347 1.22 3.42 11.25
N LEU A 348 0.91 2.44 10.41
CA LEU A 348 0.25 1.18 10.76
C LEU A 348 -1.03 1.37 11.56
N TRP A 349 -1.83 2.39 11.23
CA TRP A 349 -3.01 2.75 12.01
C TRP A 349 -4.01 1.60 12.15
N ILE A 350 -4.14 0.71 11.15
CA ILE A 350 -5.07 -0.43 11.19
C ILE A 350 -4.81 -1.40 12.35
N ARG A 351 -3.60 -1.37 12.95
CA ARG A 351 -3.21 -2.16 14.13
C ARG A 351 -3.26 -1.36 15.43
N SER A 352 -3.69 -0.10 15.38
CA SER A 352 -3.78 0.77 16.55
C SER A 352 -5.06 0.49 17.35
N PRO A 353 -5.01 0.47 18.70
CA PRO A 353 -6.22 0.45 19.54
C PRO A 353 -7.11 1.67 19.36
N ALA A 354 -6.57 2.76 18.80
CA ALA A 354 -7.30 4.00 18.57
C ALA A 354 -7.93 4.12 17.19
N ILE A 355 -7.79 3.12 16.31
CA ILE A 355 -8.06 3.23 14.87
C ILE A 355 -9.42 3.86 14.54
N GLU A 356 -10.47 3.43 15.22
CA GLU A 356 -11.83 3.94 14.99
C GLU A 356 -11.89 5.46 15.24
N GLY A 357 -11.39 5.91 16.41
CA GLY A 357 -11.32 7.33 16.74
C GLY A 357 -10.41 8.13 15.80
N THR A 358 -9.29 7.53 15.36
CA THR A 358 -8.37 8.14 14.38
C THR A 358 -9.11 8.42 13.06
N LEU A 359 -9.85 7.44 12.55
CA LEU A 359 -10.57 7.57 11.28
C LEU A 359 -11.75 8.53 11.39
N TYR A 360 -12.50 8.53 12.49
CA TYR A 360 -13.55 9.54 12.72
C TYR A 360 -12.99 10.96 12.69
N ARG A 361 -11.86 11.21 13.38
CA ARG A 361 -11.20 12.52 13.38
C ARG A 361 -10.67 12.89 11.98
N ALA A 362 -10.11 11.94 11.25
CA ALA A 362 -9.63 12.15 9.89
C ALA A 362 -10.78 12.57 8.95
N ILE A 363 -11.93 11.90 9.02
CA ILE A 363 -13.12 12.22 8.21
C ILE A 363 -13.67 13.61 8.56
N ASP A 364 -13.77 13.94 9.84
CA ASP A 364 -14.17 15.28 10.29
C ASP A 364 -13.22 16.37 9.76
N ARG A 365 -11.90 16.15 9.89
CA ARG A 365 -10.87 17.07 9.38
C ARG A 365 -10.91 17.21 7.86
N TYR A 366 -11.14 16.12 7.13
CA TYR A 366 -11.35 16.13 5.68
C TYR A 366 -12.59 16.95 5.28
N SER A 367 -13.71 16.78 5.99
CA SER A 367 -14.93 17.57 5.72
C SER A 367 -14.68 19.09 5.83
N LYS A 368 -13.88 19.51 6.82
CA LYS A 368 -13.45 20.89 7.02
C LYS A 368 -12.47 21.36 5.96
N PHE A 369 -11.56 20.49 5.55
CA PHE A 369 -10.63 20.75 4.46
C PHE A 369 -11.36 21.02 3.13
N LEU A 370 -12.42 20.27 2.82
CA LEU A 370 -13.25 20.54 1.64
C LEU A 370 -13.95 21.91 1.69
N LYS A 371 -14.41 22.33 2.87
CA LYS A 371 -14.98 23.67 3.07
C LYS A 371 -13.96 24.77 2.78
N LEU A 372 -12.67 24.55 3.06
CA LEU A 372 -11.62 25.51 2.70
C LEU A 372 -11.51 25.70 1.19
N PHE A 373 -11.65 24.64 0.37
CA PHE A 373 -11.67 24.80 -1.09
C PHE A 373 -12.80 25.69 -1.58
N LYS A 374 -13.98 25.62 -0.93
CA LYS A 374 -15.13 26.47 -1.25
C LYS A 374 -14.92 27.92 -0.82
N LEU A 375 -14.38 28.14 0.37
CA LEU A 375 -14.12 29.47 0.93
C LEU A 375 -12.94 30.18 0.23
N TYR A 376 -11.99 29.42 -0.32
CA TYR A 376 -10.73 29.92 -0.87
C TYR A 376 -10.41 29.29 -2.24
N PRO A 377 -11.24 29.52 -3.28
CA PRO A 377 -11.19 28.76 -4.54
C PRO A 377 -9.88 28.90 -5.34
N LYS A 378 -9.12 29.98 -5.15
CA LYS A 378 -7.84 30.24 -5.82
C LYS A 378 -6.61 29.89 -4.97
N THR A 379 -6.83 29.23 -3.83
CA THR A 379 -5.74 28.88 -2.91
C THR A 379 -5.35 27.42 -3.11
N MET A 380 -4.05 27.19 -3.29
CA MET A 380 -3.49 25.85 -3.18
C MET A 380 -3.55 25.40 -1.72
N LEU A 381 -4.26 24.30 -1.47
CA LEU A 381 -4.38 23.67 -0.17
C LEU A 381 -3.62 22.34 -0.19
N VAL A 382 -2.93 22.03 0.91
CA VAL A 382 -2.09 20.83 1.03
C VAL A 382 -2.63 19.97 2.17
N PRO A 383 -3.09 18.74 1.93
CA PRO A 383 -3.65 17.87 2.96
C PRO A 383 -2.58 17.39 3.97
N THR A 384 -2.97 17.15 5.22
CA THR A 384 -2.20 16.29 6.14
C THR A 384 -2.42 14.81 5.81
N LEU A 385 -1.58 13.91 6.33
CA LEU A 385 -1.60 12.48 5.98
C LEU A 385 -2.96 11.80 6.24
N ASP A 386 -3.62 12.15 7.34
CA ASP A 386 -4.96 11.68 7.72
C ASP A 386 -6.05 12.18 6.75
N ILE A 387 -6.00 13.45 6.38
CA ILE A 387 -6.90 14.08 5.40
C ILE A 387 -6.69 13.46 4.02
N ASP A 388 -5.44 13.21 3.63
CA ASP A 388 -5.07 12.62 2.34
C ASP A 388 -5.56 11.17 2.21
N LEU A 389 -5.48 10.38 3.29
CA LEU A 389 -6.10 9.04 3.35
C LEU A 389 -7.59 9.09 3.02
N VAL A 390 -8.36 9.94 3.73
CA VAL A 390 -9.81 10.04 3.52
C VAL A 390 -10.10 10.57 2.12
N TRP A 391 -9.30 11.51 1.62
CA TRP A 391 -9.45 12.04 0.28
C TRP A 391 -9.23 10.95 -0.78
N HIS A 392 -8.19 10.13 -0.66
CA HIS A 392 -7.98 8.99 -1.55
C HIS A 392 -9.13 7.99 -1.48
N THR A 393 -9.65 7.67 -0.28
CA THR A 393 -10.81 6.80 -0.11
C THR A 393 -12.04 7.37 -0.84
N HIS A 394 -12.26 8.67 -0.75
CA HIS A 394 -13.39 9.35 -1.41
C HIS A 394 -13.29 9.28 -2.94
N GLN A 395 -12.09 9.51 -3.49
CA GLN A 395 -11.82 9.44 -4.93
C GLN A 395 -12.05 8.05 -5.53
N CYS A 396 -11.97 6.98 -4.72
CA CYS A 396 -12.23 5.62 -5.18
C CYS A 396 -13.71 5.37 -5.55
N SER A 397 -14.62 6.31 -5.26
CA SER A 397 -16.02 6.24 -5.69
C SER A 397 -16.35 7.43 -6.61
N PRO A 398 -16.05 7.36 -7.91
CA PRO A 398 -16.07 8.52 -8.83
C PRO A 398 -17.38 9.31 -8.79
N PHE A 399 -18.52 8.63 -8.92
CA PHE A 399 -19.83 9.27 -8.85
C PHE A 399 -20.06 9.99 -7.51
N ARG A 400 -19.79 9.32 -6.38
CA ARG A 400 -19.93 9.90 -5.03
C ARG A 400 -18.97 11.07 -4.82
N TYR A 401 -17.74 10.95 -5.30
CA TYR A 401 -16.73 11.99 -5.26
C TYR A 401 -17.19 13.25 -5.99
N ASP A 402 -17.75 13.09 -7.18
CA ASP A 402 -18.22 14.20 -8.00
C ASP A 402 -19.36 14.98 -7.34
N VAL A 403 -20.39 14.25 -6.87
CA VAL A 403 -21.50 14.83 -6.11
C VAL A 403 -20.98 15.53 -4.86
N GLY A 404 -20.04 14.88 -4.16
CA GLY A 404 -19.47 15.37 -2.93
C GLY A 404 -18.63 16.64 -3.08
N MET A 405 -17.77 16.67 -4.09
CA MET A 405 -16.94 17.83 -4.42
C MET A 405 -17.80 19.02 -4.83
N LEU A 406 -18.82 18.81 -5.66
CA LEU A 406 -19.75 19.88 -6.04
C LEU A 406 -20.47 20.46 -4.82
N LYS A 407 -20.98 19.61 -3.93
CA LYS A 407 -21.69 20.04 -2.71
C LYS A 407 -20.75 20.78 -1.72
N MET A 408 -19.60 20.19 -1.41
CA MET A 408 -18.72 20.60 -0.32
C MET A 408 -17.65 21.64 -0.74
N ALA A 409 -17.01 21.42 -1.88
CA ALA A 409 -15.93 22.25 -2.41
C ALA A 409 -16.39 23.26 -3.48
N GLY A 410 -17.62 23.10 -4.00
CA GLY A 410 -18.21 23.96 -5.03
C GLY A 410 -17.71 23.69 -6.46
N ARG A 411 -16.78 22.74 -6.63
CA ARG A 411 -16.19 22.33 -7.91
C ARG A 411 -15.48 21.00 -7.74
N LEU A 412 -15.19 20.30 -8.83
CA LEU A 412 -14.26 19.17 -8.81
C LEU A 412 -12.88 19.64 -8.34
N ILE A 413 -12.29 18.89 -7.41
CA ILE A 413 -10.89 19.08 -7.01
C ILE A 413 -10.11 17.89 -7.55
N ASP A 414 -9.06 18.17 -8.33
CA ASP A 414 -8.13 17.16 -8.81
C ASP A 414 -7.03 16.93 -7.78
N HIS A 415 -6.59 15.69 -7.63
CA HIS A 415 -5.47 15.33 -6.76
C HIS A 415 -4.17 15.37 -7.58
N ASP A 416 -3.57 16.56 -7.69
CA ASP A 416 -2.35 16.75 -8.49
C ASP A 416 -1.09 16.44 -7.70
N ASP A 417 -0.67 15.17 -7.76
CA ASP A 417 0.57 14.68 -7.15
C ASP A 417 1.86 15.06 -7.92
N LYS A 418 1.77 15.88 -8.98
CA LYS A 418 2.96 16.29 -9.76
C LYS A 418 3.67 17.50 -9.17
N ILE A 419 3.15 18.07 -8.07
CA ILE A 419 3.65 19.32 -7.51
C ILE A 419 4.89 19.06 -6.65
N GLY A 420 6.00 19.74 -6.95
CA GLY A 420 7.26 19.62 -6.22
C GLY A 420 7.28 20.36 -4.87
N GLY A 421 8.19 19.96 -3.97
CA GLY A 421 8.28 20.46 -2.59
C GLY A 421 8.44 21.98 -2.40
N VAL A 422 8.99 22.68 -3.39
CA VAL A 422 9.15 24.16 -3.39
C VAL A 422 7.80 24.87 -3.31
N ILE A 423 6.76 24.29 -3.90
CA ILE A 423 5.41 24.84 -3.94
C ILE A 423 4.58 24.32 -2.75
N ILE A 424 4.83 23.08 -2.31
CA ILE A 424 4.10 22.42 -1.21
C ILE A 424 4.30 23.16 0.12
N ASN A 425 5.51 23.59 0.47
CA ASN A 425 5.80 24.15 1.79
C ASN A 425 5.04 25.47 2.10
N PRO A 426 4.99 26.47 1.19
CA PRO A 426 4.16 27.65 1.37
C PRO A 426 2.66 27.33 1.39
N GLY A 427 2.21 26.39 0.54
CA GLY A 427 0.82 25.94 0.50
C GLY A 427 0.38 25.27 1.80
N PHE A 428 1.25 24.46 2.42
CA PHE A 428 0.98 23.81 3.70
C PHE A 428 0.86 24.83 4.83
N THR A 429 1.78 25.79 4.92
CA THR A 429 1.73 26.87 5.92
C THR A 429 0.42 27.65 5.81
N ARG A 430 0.04 28.04 4.58
CA ARG A 430 -1.23 28.73 4.34
C ARG A 430 -2.43 27.88 4.74
N THR A 431 -2.44 26.60 4.36
CA THR A 431 -3.52 25.67 4.73
C THR A 431 -3.69 25.61 6.25
N LYS A 432 -2.58 25.50 6.98
CA LYS A 432 -2.56 25.48 8.46
C LYS A 432 -3.20 26.74 9.03
N ASP A 433 -2.81 27.91 8.56
CA ASP A 433 -3.32 29.18 9.07
C ASP A 433 -4.82 29.32 8.80
N LEU A 434 -5.26 29.00 7.58
CA LEU A 434 -6.68 29.04 7.20
C LEU A 434 -7.52 28.07 8.03
N PHE A 435 -7.04 26.85 8.26
CA PHE A 435 -7.74 25.86 9.07
C PHE A 435 -7.89 26.35 10.53
N ARG A 436 -6.83 26.94 11.09
CA ARG A 436 -6.87 27.51 12.45
C ARG A 436 -7.86 28.68 12.54
N ILE A 437 -7.82 29.60 11.57
CA ILE A 437 -8.71 30.77 11.54
C ILE A 437 -10.18 30.35 11.42
N ARG A 438 -10.49 29.35 10.57
CA ARG A 438 -11.88 28.98 10.28
C ARG A 438 -12.50 28.02 11.27
N PHE A 439 -11.70 27.14 11.87
CA PHE A 439 -12.23 26.06 12.71
C PHE A 439 -11.73 26.09 14.16
N GLY A 440 -10.80 26.99 14.49
CA GLY A 440 -10.22 27.06 15.84
C GLY A 440 -9.44 25.80 16.24
N GLN A 441 -8.94 25.05 15.24
CA GLN A 441 -8.27 23.76 15.43
C GLN A 441 -6.87 23.78 14.84
N GLU A 442 -5.95 23.06 15.48
CA GLU A 442 -4.59 22.88 14.96
C GLU A 442 -4.62 21.97 13.72
N TYR A 443 -3.99 22.44 12.64
CA TYR A 443 -3.91 21.66 11.41
C TYR A 443 -2.83 20.58 11.49
N GLN A 444 -1.68 20.91 12.03
CA GLN A 444 -0.59 19.95 12.17
C GLN A 444 -0.66 19.30 13.56
N VAL A 445 -1.04 18.03 13.60
CA VAL A 445 -1.12 17.24 14.84
C VAL A 445 -0.29 15.97 14.72
N CYS A 446 -0.02 15.31 15.85
CA CYS A 446 0.69 14.04 15.86
C CYS A 446 -0.32 12.88 15.75
N HIS A 447 -0.12 12.00 14.76
CA HIS A 447 -0.99 10.84 14.50
C HIS A 447 -0.34 9.51 14.93
N CYS A 448 0.60 9.53 15.87
CA CYS A 448 1.14 8.29 16.42
C CYS A 448 0.07 7.58 17.27
N TRP A 449 0.22 6.27 17.49
CA TRP A 449 -0.75 5.49 18.25
C TRP A 449 -0.99 6.06 19.65
N ASP A 450 0.05 6.57 20.33
CA ASP A 450 -0.08 7.12 21.69
C ASP A 450 -0.95 8.37 21.71
N CYS A 451 -0.72 9.30 20.76
CA CYS A 451 -1.47 10.56 20.69
C CYS A 451 -2.93 10.31 20.31
N GLU A 452 -3.17 9.46 19.31
CA GLU A 452 -4.54 9.14 18.88
C GLU A 452 -5.30 8.35 19.94
N ALA A 453 -4.65 7.41 20.65
CA ALA A 453 -5.27 6.67 21.75
C ALA A 453 -5.62 7.58 22.92
N LEU A 454 -4.72 8.51 23.28
CA LEU A 454 -5.00 9.48 24.34
C LEU A 454 -6.18 10.39 23.96
N LEU A 455 -6.22 10.86 22.71
CA LEU A 455 -7.33 11.67 22.21
C LEU A 455 -8.66 10.90 22.26
N SER A 456 -8.66 9.64 21.84
CA SER A 456 -9.84 8.78 21.91
C SER A 456 -10.29 8.56 23.36
N ALA A 457 -9.38 8.26 24.29
CA ALA A 457 -9.69 8.08 25.70
C ALA A 457 -10.32 9.34 26.32
N ILE A 458 -9.72 10.52 26.08
CA ILE A 458 -10.24 11.79 26.58
C ILE A 458 -11.64 12.09 26.02
N SER A 459 -11.88 11.79 24.74
CA SER A 459 -13.15 12.07 24.07
C SER A 459 -14.29 11.15 24.52
N SER A 460 -13.98 9.91 24.92
CA SER A 460 -14.96 8.93 25.38
C SER A 460 -15.44 9.14 26.83
N HIS A 461 -14.73 9.93 27.64
CA HIS A 461 -15.12 10.19 29.02
C HIS A 461 -16.09 11.37 29.13
N ASN A 462 -17.25 11.12 29.75
CA ASN A 462 -18.24 12.16 30.07
C ASN A 462 -17.65 13.27 30.95
N LEU A 463 -17.82 14.52 30.54
CA LEU A 463 -17.39 15.77 31.20
C LEU A 463 -17.87 15.96 32.67
N LYS A 464 -18.64 15.03 33.23
CA LYS A 464 -19.23 15.10 34.57
C LYS A 464 -18.37 14.49 35.69
N ILE A 465 -17.27 13.81 35.36
CA ILE A 465 -16.37 13.19 36.36
C ILE A 465 -15.00 13.89 36.32
N ARG A 466 -14.45 14.22 37.50
CA ARG A 466 -13.07 14.74 37.63
C ARG A 466 -12.09 13.71 37.04
N LEU A 467 -11.52 14.03 35.89
CA LEU A 467 -10.57 13.17 35.18
C LEU A 467 -9.25 13.10 35.94
N ASN A 468 -8.84 11.89 36.34
CA ASN A 468 -7.44 11.65 36.68
C ASN A 468 -6.65 11.46 35.37
N ASN A 469 -6.17 12.57 34.82
CA ASN A 469 -5.43 12.59 33.55
C ASN A 469 -4.20 11.67 33.56
N GLU A 470 -3.55 11.50 34.71
CA GLU A 470 -2.40 10.61 34.84
C GLU A 470 -2.80 9.14 34.74
N ALA A 471 -3.91 8.75 35.37
CA ALA A 471 -4.42 7.39 35.29
C ALA A 471 -4.81 7.01 33.86
N ILE A 472 -5.49 7.93 33.15
CA ILE A 472 -5.86 7.74 31.73
C ILE A 472 -4.60 7.61 30.87
N ALA A 473 -3.61 8.49 31.06
CA ALA A 473 -2.36 8.43 30.31
C ALA A 473 -1.59 7.13 30.53
N ARG A 474 -1.55 6.61 31.77
CA ARG A 474 -0.93 5.30 32.08
C ARG A 474 -1.70 4.16 31.40
N GLN A 475 -3.02 4.13 31.52
CA GLN A 475 -3.84 3.09 30.88
C GLN A 475 -3.64 3.07 29.35
N VAL A 476 -3.66 4.24 28.71
CA VAL A 476 -3.41 4.38 27.26
C VAL A 476 -2.01 3.89 26.90
N HIS A 477 -1.01 4.24 27.70
CA HIS A 477 0.36 3.79 27.48
C HIS A 477 0.47 2.26 27.51
N ASP A 478 -0.10 1.61 28.53
CA ASP A 478 -0.05 0.16 28.70
C ASP A 478 -0.79 -0.57 27.56
N GLU A 479 -1.95 -0.06 27.15
CA GLU A 479 -2.73 -0.61 26.03
C GLU A 479 -1.97 -0.50 24.69
N VAL A 480 -1.43 0.69 24.38
CA VAL A 480 -0.67 0.91 23.14
C VAL A 480 0.61 0.05 23.14
N ALA A 481 1.30 -0.07 24.29
CA ALA A 481 2.47 -0.90 24.43
C ALA A 481 2.14 -2.38 24.15
N TYR A 482 1.07 -2.90 24.75
CA TYR A 482 0.60 -4.27 24.53
C TYR A 482 0.36 -4.57 23.05
N TYR A 483 -0.44 -3.76 22.37
CA TYR A 483 -0.78 -4.01 20.96
C TYR A 483 0.41 -3.84 20.01
N ARG A 484 1.37 -2.96 20.33
CA ARG A 484 2.65 -2.92 19.60
C ARG A 484 3.43 -4.20 19.76
N SER A 485 3.49 -4.77 20.95
CA SER A 485 4.18 -6.05 21.19
C SER A 485 3.54 -7.18 20.40
N VAL A 486 2.20 -7.25 20.38
CA VAL A 486 1.46 -8.23 19.56
C VAL A 486 1.84 -8.11 18.08
N GLU A 487 1.83 -6.89 17.53
CA GLU A 487 2.18 -6.67 16.12
C GLU A 487 3.66 -6.96 15.80
N ILE A 488 4.58 -6.62 16.70
CA ILE A 488 6.00 -6.96 16.56
C ILE A 488 6.17 -8.49 16.54
N ALA A 489 5.51 -9.21 17.44
CA ALA A 489 5.60 -10.66 17.51
C ALA A 489 5.02 -11.33 16.25
N LYS A 490 3.89 -10.83 15.75
CA LYS A 490 3.29 -11.26 14.48
C LYS A 490 4.25 -11.08 13.30
N ARG A 491 4.91 -9.92 13.19
CA ARG A 491 5.88 -9.65 12.10
C ARG A 491 7.15 -10.51 12.18
N LYS A 492 7.60 -10.83 13.40
CA LYS A 492 8.73 -11.72 13.68
C LYS A 492 8.37 -13.21 13.49
N GLY A 493 7.08 -13.54 13.35
CA GLY A 493 6.61 -14.92 13.22
C GLY A 493 6.64 -15.71 14.54
N THR A 494 6.66 -15.02 15.68
CA THR A 494 6.73 -15.62 17.02
C THR A 494 5.36 -15.71 17.70
N PHE A 495 4.31 -15.25 17.04
CA PHE A 495 2.92 -15.36 17.47
C PHE A 495 2.14 -16.07 16.36
N SER A 496 1.65 -17.26 16.66
CA SER A 496 0.59 -17.94 15.91
C SER A 496 -0.68 -17.76 16.73
N ASN A 497 -1.72 -17.17 16.16
CA ASN A 497 -3.05 -17.17 16.78
C ASN A 497 -3.65 -18.58 16.78
#